data_AF-A0A2R6ACP2-F1
#
_entry.id   AF-A0A2R6ACP2-F1
#
_cell.length_a   1.000
_cell.length_b   1.000
_cell.length_c   1.000
_cell.angle_alpha   90.00
_cell.angle_beta   90.00
_cell.angle_gamma   90.00
#
_symmetry.space_group_name_H-M   'P 1'
#
loop_
_entity.id
_entity.type
_entity.pdbx_description
1 polymer ?
#
loop_
_entity_poly.entity_id
_entity_poly.type
_entity_poly.pdbx_seq_one_letter_code
_entity_poly.pdbx_strand_id
1 'polypeptide(L)'
;MFALKGSPLLASYLQASLIEAAKKDDFSNGESHKDGWGFVAYCDSSQMYYRSALPIFQDGFSSLAFHGFSSPVAAISHARFSAPGEPVRGPFDSHPFSTHIGENLVYVSHNGWIDKRKLVSKLSLEPSRLNDTEIFTYFLEGEGDVEQRLVDSIKKVKQMEADIGALNLFVLVIKRSGEREVLFYSDFKPKDRAKELYYTLYSYESEWGCAVMSSSVAFKAGFIDQNGNPQKDGVRVVPKGRLGKII
;
A
#
# COMPACT_ATOMS: atom_id res chain seq x y z
N MET A 1 -6.22 -0.77 0.96
CA MET A 1 -4.86 -0.99 1.52
C MET A 1 -4.64 -0.07 2.71
N PHE A 2 -3.74 -0.42 3.62
CA PHE A 2 -3.29 0.48 4.69
C PHE A 2 -1.81 0.24 5.02
N ALA A 3 -1.20 1.24 5.65
CA ALA A 3 0.09 1.15 6.32
C ALA A 3 -0.01 1.79 7.71
N LEU A 4 0.74 1.30 8.68
CA LEU A 4 0.66 1.81 10.05
C LEU A 4 1.95 1.60 10.83
N LYS A 5 2.07 2.38 11.90
CA LYS A 5 2.97 2.15 13.03
C LYS A 5 2.17 2.30 14.31
N GLY A 6 1.94 1.21 15.03
CA GLY A 6 1.03 1.25 16.17
C GLY A 6 0.75 -0.12 16.79
N SER A 7 -0.22 -0.15 17.69
CA SER A 7 -0.62 -1.36 18.41
C SER A 7 -1.13 -2.46 17.47
N PRO A 8 -0.94 -3.74 17.82
CA PRO A 8 -1.55 -4.87 17.13
C PRO A 8 -3.08 -4.80 17.07
N LEU A 9 -3.71 -4.13 18.04
CA LEU A 9 -5.17 -3.90 18.06
C LEU A 9 -5.60 -2.98 16.91
N LEU A 10 -4.92 -1.84 16.73
CA LEU A 10 -5.18 -0.94 15.60
C LEU A 10 -4.93 -1.66 14.27
N ALA A 11 -3.87 -2.45 14.17
CA ALA A 11 -3.57 -3.23 12.98
C ALA A 11 -4.67 -4.26 12.65
N SER A 12 -5.15 -4.98 13.66
CA SER A 12 -6.24 -5.96 13.52
C SER A 12 -7.55 -5.28 13.11
N TYR A 13 -7.83 -4.10 13.66
CA TYR A 13 -9.02 -3.31 13.32
C TYR A 13 -8.99 -2.83 11.85
N LEU A 14 -7.85 -2.32 11.39
CA LEU A 14 -7.67 -1.91 10.00
C LEU A 14 -7.66 -3.11 9.04
N GLN A 15 -7.16 -4.25 9.47
CA GLN A 15 -7.21 -5.51 8.72
C GLN A 15 -8.66 -5.99 8.52
N ALA A 16 -9.48 -5.98 9.57
CA ALA A 16 -10.90 -6.28 9.45
C ALA A 16 -11.62 -5.30 8.50
N SER A 17 -11.29 -4.02 8.59
CA SER A 17 -11.84 -2.98 7.70
C SER A 17 -11.41 -3.19 6.24
N LEU A 18 -10.17 -3.63 6.00
CA LEU A 18 -9.67 -3.99 4.68
C LEU A 18 -10.38 -5.21 4.09
N ILE A 19 -10.66 -6.23 4.91
CA ILE A 19 -11.41 -7.42 4.49
C ILE A 19 -12.79 -7.02 3.96
N GLU A 20 -13.52 -6.19 4.70
CA GLU A 20 -14.85 -5.71 4.30
C GLU A 20 -14.79 -4.80 3.08
N ALA A 21 -13.81 -3.90 3.01
CA ALA A 21 -13.62 -3.00 1.87
C ALA A 21 -13.30 -3.79 0.59
N ALA A 22 -12.46 -4.83 0.69
CA ALA A 22 -12.09 -5.67 -0.43
C ALA A 22 -13.24 -6.53 -0.96
N LYS A 23 -14.17 -6.93 -0.08
CA LYS A 23 -15.35 -7.71 -0.47
C LYS A 23 -16.30 -6.90 -1.36
N LYS A 24 -16.50 -5.62 -1.02
CA LYS A 24 -17.32 -4.67 -1.77
C LYS A 24 -16.84 -3.24 -1.51
N ASP A 25 -16.18 -2.65 -2.50
CA ASP A 25 -15.65 -1.30 -2.40
C ASP A 25 -16.72 -0.26 -2.72
N ASP A 26 -17.18 0.47 -1.70
CA ASP A 26 -18.24 1.48 -1.84
C ASP A 26 -17.82 2.69 -2.70
N PHE A 27 -16.52 2.94 -2.87
CA PHE A 27 -15.99 4.03 -3.70
C PHE A 27 -15.53 3.57 -5.08
N SER A 28 -15.59 2.28 -5.39
CA SER A 28 -15.37 1.72 -6.74
C SER A 28 -16.60 0.97 -7.26
N ASN A 29 -17.79 1.57 -7.16
CA ASN A 29 -19.05 1.00 -7.68
C ASN A 29 -19.36 -0.42 -7.18
N GLY A 30 -18.91 -0.79 -5.98
CA GLY A 30 -19.09 -2.12 -5.41
C GLY A 30 -18.19 -3.20 -6.01
N GLU A 31 -17.11 -2.83 -6.71
CA GLU A 31 -16.10 -3.77 -7.18
C GLU A 31 -15.48 -4.58 -6.03
N SER A 32 -15.04 -5.80 -6.34
CA SER A 32 -14.41 -6.70 -5.38
C SER A 32 -12.92 -6.88 -5.70
N HIS A 33 -12.09 -6.68 -4.69
CA HIS A 33 -10.64 -6.83 -4.75
C HIS A 33 -10.28 -8.31 -4.52
N LYS A 34 -10.47 -9.11 -5.57
CA LYS A 34 -10.42 -10.58 -5.52
C LYS A 34 -9.14 -11.20 -6.06
N ASP A 35 -8.16 -10.39 -6.48
CA ASP A 35 -7.00 -10.86 -7.26
C ASP A 35 -5.78 -11.19 -6.37
N GLY A 36 -6.03 -11.57 -5.12
CA GLY A 36 -5.03 -11.87 -4.11
C GLY A 36 -4.88 -10.80 -3.03
N TRP A 37 -4.05 -11.09 -2.02
CA TRP A 37 -3.72 -10.16 -0.95
C TRP A 37 -2.38 -10.50 -0.32
N GLY A 38 -1.88 -9.59 0.49
CA GLY A 38 -0.74 -9.85 1.34
C GLY A 38 -0.49 -8.75 2.35
N PHE A 39 0.43 -9.03 3.27
CA PHE A 39 0.89 -8.07 4.24
C PHE A 39 2.34 -8.33 4.65
N VAL A 40 2.95 -7.29 5.17
CA VAL A 40 4.19 -7.37 5.93
C VAL A 40 3.97 -6.67 7.26
N ALA A 41 4.45 -7.26 8.34
CA ALA A 41 4.43 -6.70 9.68
C ALA A 41 5.77 -6.97 10.36
N TYR A 42 6.28 -5.96 11.05
CA TYR A 42 7.58 -6.02 11.72
C TYR A 42 7.47 -5.39 13.11
N CYS A 43 7.96 -6.10 14.13
CA CYS A 43 8.20 -5.55 15.47
C CYS A 43 9.59 -5.96 15.96
N ASP A 44 9.94 -5.62 17.19
CA ASP A 44 11.27 -5.88 17.74
C ASP A 44 11.59 -7.39 17.88
N SER A 45 10.57 -8.24 18.02
CA SER A 45 10.75 -9.68 18.26
C SER A 45 10.46 -10.56 17.05
N SER A 46 9.74 -10.07 16.05
CA SER A 46 9.33 -10.90 14.91
C SER A 46 9.02 -10.10 13.66
N GLN A 47 9.10 -10.80 12.54
CA GLN A 47 8.66 -10.34 11.24
C GLN A 47 7.72 -11.38 10.64
N MET A 48 6.65 -10.91 10.01
CA MET A 48 5.77 -11.74 9.19
C MET A 48 5.61 -11.11 7.81
N TYR A 49 5.79 -11.91 6.77
CA TYR A 49 5.54 -11.52 5.39
C TYR A 49 4.75 -12.63 4.72
N TYR A 50 3.53 -12.31 4.28
CA TYR A 50 2.58 -13.27 3.75
C TYR A 50 1.90 -12.72 2.51
N ARG A 51 1.71 -13.59 1.51
CA ARG A 51 0.98 -13.31 0.28
C ARG A 51 0.15 -14.51 -0.12
N SER A 52 -1.02 -14.27 -0.70
CA SER A 52 -1.98 -15.29 -1.09
C SER A 52 -2.65 -14.94 -2.40
N ALA A 53 -2.96 -15.97 -3.19
CA ALA A 53 -3.78 -15.84 -4.38
C ALA A 53 -5.26 -15.70 -4.05
N LEU A 54 -5.68 -16.15 -2.87
CA LEU A 54 -7.07 -16.10 -2.46
C LEU A 54 -7.49 -14.65 -2.27
N PRO A 55 -8.75 -14.28 -2.54
CA PRO A 55 -9.30 -13.02 -2.05
C PRO A 55 -9.13 -12.92 -0.53
N ILE A 56 -8.78 -11.73 -0.02
CA ILE A 56 -8.55 -11.52 1.41
C ILE A 56 -9.73 -11.97 2.30
N PHE A 57 -10.96 -11.84 1.80
CA PHE A 57 -12.20 -12.21 2.49
C PHE A 57 -12.57 -13.70 2.36
N GLN A 58 -11.77 -14.49 1.65
CA GLN A 58 -11.90 -15.96 1.58
C GLN A 58 -10.74 -16.69 2.26
N ASP A 59 -9.68 -15.96 2.61
CA ASP A 59 -8.50 -16.51 3.27
C ASP A 59 -8.65 -16.43 4.79
N GLY A 60 -8.81 -17.57 5.47
CA GLY A 60 -8.98 -17.61 6.93
C GLY A 60 -7.82 -16.97 7.70
N PHE A 61 -6.61 -16.97 7.12
CA PHE A 61 -5.44 -16.36 7.76
C PHE A 61 -5.53 -14.83 7.83
N SER A 62 -6.29 -14.19 6.93
CA SER A 62 -6.39 -12.73 6.90
C SER A 62 -6.94 -12.12 8.18
N SER A 63 -7.85 -12.83 8.85
CA SER A 63 -8.43 -12.45 10.14
C SER A 63 -7.46 -12.62 11.32
N LEU A 64 -6.37 -13.38 11.15
CA LEU A 64 -5.39 -13.69 12.18
C LEU A 64 -4.05 -12.95 12.00
N ALA A 65 -3.90 -12.21 10.90
CA ALA A 65 -2.63 -11.62 10.43
C ALA A 65 -1.83 -10.89 11.52
N PHE A 66 -2.51 -10.23 12.47
CA PHE A 66 -1.88 -9.43 13.52
C PHE A 66 -2.00 -10.01 14.94
N HIS A 67 -2.66 -11.16 15.12
CA HIS A 67 -2.87 -11.76 16.45
C HIS A 67 -1.58 -12.28 17.11
N GLY A 68 -0.55 -12.60 16.31
CA GLY A 68 0.74 -13.10 16.80
C GLY A 68 1.67 -12.02 17.36
N PHE A 69 1.28 -10.75 17.33
CA PHE A 69 2.11 -9.64 17.77
C PHE A 69 1.68 -9.13 19.14
N SER A 70 2.63 -9.00 20.06
CA SER A 70 2.41 -8.48 21.42
C SER A 70 3.01 -7.09 21.65
N SER A 71 3.65 -6.51 20.64
CA SER A 71 4.29 -5.20 20.68
C SER A 71 3.88 -4.35 19.46
N PRO A 72 4.07 -3.02 19.50
CA PRO A 72 3.77 -2.16 18.37
C PRO A 72 4.47 -2.61 17.08
N VAL A 73 3.71 -2.64 16.00
CA VAL A 73 4.15 -3.11 14.68
C VAL A 73 4.28 -1.94 13.71
N ALA A 74 5.24 -2.04 12.79
CA ALA A 74 5.23 -1.30 11.53
C ALA A 74 4.75 -2.26 10.43
N ALA A 75 3.71 -1.89 9.67
CA ALA A 75 3.06 -2.81 8.77
C ALA A 75 2.47 -2.17 7.51
N ILE A 76 2.32 -2.98 6.46
CA ILE A 76 1.55 -2.69 5.24
C ILE A 76 0.67 -3.89 4.94
N SER A 77 -0.60 -3.65 4.59
CA SER A 77 -1.53 -4.69 4.13
C SER A 77 -2.31 -4.23 2.90
N HIS A 78 -2.47 -5.13 1.92
CA HIS A 78 -3.00 -4.81 0.61
C HIS A 78 -3.90 -5.93 0.06
N ALA A 79 -5.12 -5.59 -0.32
CA ALA A 79 -6.03 -6.44 -1.08
C ALA A 79 -6.02 -6.00 -2.55
N ARG A 80 -5.70 -6.92 -3.46
CA ARG A 80 -5.38 -6.59 -4.85
C ARG A 80 -6.63 -6.57 -5.73
N PHE A 81 -6.70 -5.53 -6.56
CA PHE A 81 -7.56 -5.46 -7.73
C PHE A 81 -6.65 -5.17 -8.92
N SER A 82 -6.49 -6.14 -9.81
CA SER A 82 -5.51 -6.10 -10.90
C SER A 82 -5.96 -5.12 -11.98
N ALA A 83 -5.04 -4.26 -12.43
CA ALA A 83 -5.30 -3.39 -13.57
C ALA A 83 -5.43 -4.22 -14.87
N PRO A 84 -6.14 -3.73 -15.89
CA PRO A 84 -6.32 -4.45 -17.14
C PRO A 84 -4.99 -4.88 -17.78
N GLY A 85 -4.82 -6.19 -18.01
CA GLY A 85 -3.62 -6.76 -18.64
C GLY A 85 -2.44 -7.01 -17.67
N GLU A 86 -2.62 -6.79 -16.37
CA GLU A 86 -1.64 -7.20 -15.37
C GLU A 86 -1.71 -8.73 -15.10
N PRO A 87 -0.58 -9.40 -14.84
CA PRO A 87 -0.57 -10.82 -14.57
C PRO A 87 -1.21 -11.15 -13.20
N VAL A 88 -1.89 -12.30 -13.14
CA VAL A 88 -2.48 -12.86 -11.91
C VAL A 88 -2.04 -14.32 -11.77
N ARG A 89 -0.80 -14.53 -11.34
CA ARG A 89 -0.14 -15.86 -11.23
C ARG A 89 -0.03 -16.30 -9.78
N GLY A 90 -1.08 -16.07 -9.02
CA GLY A 90 -1.17 -16.44 -7.62
C GLY A 90 -0.44 -15.46 -6.68
N PRO A 91 0.14 -15.93 -5.56
CA PRO A 91 0.73 -15.05 -4.53
C PRO A 91 1.90 -14.21 -5.06
N PHE A 92 2.54 -14.67 -6.13
CA PHE A 92 3.69 -14.01 -6.76
C PHE A 92 3.38 -12.58 -7.20
N ASP A 93 2.15 -12.33 -7.69
CA ASP A 93 1.72 -11.01 -8.17
C ASP A 93 0.96 -10.20 -7.11
N SER A 94 0.86 -10.69 -5.87
CA SER A 94 0.25 -9.94 -4.78
C SER A 94 1.25 -9.00 -4.12
N HIS A 95 0.79 -7.83 -3.71
CA HIS A 95 1.53 -6.91 -2.86
C HIS A 95 1.63 -7.43 -1.41
N PRO A 96 2.56 -6.91 -0.59
CA PRO A 96 3.68 -6.03 -0.95
C PRO A 96 4.78 -6.74 -1.78
N PHE A 97 5.58 -6.01 -2.56
CA PHE A 97 6.84 -6.49 -3.15
C PHE A 97 8.02 -6.05 -2.29
N SER A 98 9.18 -6.69 -2.42
CA SER A 98 10.37 -6.36 -1.63
C SER A 98 11.62 -6.18 -2.47
N THR A 99 12.52 -5.30 -2.04
CA THR A 99 13.87 -5.10 -2.60
C THR A 99 14.85 -4.63 -1.53
N HIS A 100 16.12 -4.46 -1.91
CA HIS A 100 17.15 -3.84 -1.10
C HIS A 100 17.55 -2.45 -1.62
N ILE A 101 17.69 -1.51 -0.69
CA ILE A 101 18.31 -0.21 -0.95
C ILE A 101 19.50 -0.07 -0.01
N GLY A 102 20.71 -0.26 -0.55
CA GLY A 102 21.91 -0.53 0.24
C GLY A 102 21.65 -1.68 1.22
N GLU A 103 21.88 -1.45 2.51
CA GLU A 103 21.64 -2.47 3.53
C GLU A 103 20.18 -2.59 4.00
N ASN A 104 19.30 -1.67 3.57
CA ASN A 104 17.92 -1.61 4.03
C ASN A 104 17.05 -2.60 3.25
N LEU A 105 16.18 -3.30 3.96
CA LEU A 105 15.12 -4.11 3.36
C LEU A 105 13.87 -3.24 3.18
N VAL A 106 13.36 -3.16 1.96
CA VAL A 106 12.27 -2.27 1.60
C VAL A 106 11.10 -3.07 1.04
N TYR A 107 9.90 -2.81 1.55
CA TYR A 107 8.65 -3.37 1.03
C TYR A 107 7.78 -2.28 0.41
N VAL A 108 7.12 -2.56 -0.70
CA VAL A 108 6.32 -1.60 -1.45
C VAL A 108 4.94 -2.16 -1.77
N SER A 109 3.91 -1.38 -1.51
CA SER A 109 2.55 -1.60 -2.03
C SER A 109 2.09 -0.40 -2.83
N HIS A 110 1.27 -0.64 -3.85
CA HIS A 110 0.81 0.39 -4.76
C HIS A 110 -0.67 0.16 -5.09
N ASN A 111 -1.49 1.19 -4.89
CA ASN A 111 -2.82 1.28 -5.47
C ASN A 111 -2.78 2.29 -6.61
N GLY A 112 -3.03 1.77 -7.81
CA GLY A 112 -2.92 2.54 -9.03
C GLY A 112 -2.53 1.67 -10.21
N TRP A 113 -2.09 2.33 -11.26
CA TRP A 113 -1.62 1.66 -12.46
C TRP A 113 -0.49 2.46 -13.10
N ILE A 114 0.66 1.83 -13.26
CA ILE A 114 1.82 2.40 -13.95
C ILE A 114 1.97 1.76 -15.33
N ASP A 115 2.17 2.58 -16.37
CA ASP A 115 2.55 2.13 -17.70
C ASP A 115 3.97 1.54 -17.69
N LYS A 116 4.04 0.26 -17.37
CA LYS A 116 5.30 -0.47 -17.28
C LYS A 116 6.06 -0.56 -18.61
N ARG A 117 5.42 -0.39 -19.76
CA ARG A 117 6.12 -0.42 -21.06
C ARG A 117 7.05 0.78 -21.21
N LYS A 118 6.64 1.94 -20.69
CA LYS A 118 7.49 3.14 -20.66
C LYS A 118 8.69 2.97 -19.73
N LEU A 119 8.49 2.26 -18.61
CA LEU A 119 9.52 1.98 -17.62
C LEU A 119 10.56 0.95 -18.09
N VAL A 120 10.13 -0.18 -18.67
CA VAL A 120 11.00 -1.34 -18.97
C VAL A 120 11.95 -1.11 -20.15
N SER A 121 11.76 -0.05 -20.94
CA SER A 121 12.68 0.36 -22.01
C SER A 121 14.16 0.46 -21.57
N LYS A 122 14.44 0.47 -20.26
CA LYS A 122 15.78 0.57 -19.66
C LYS A 122 16.27 -0.68 -18.90
N LEU A 123 15.47 -1.74 -18.74
CA LEU A 123 15.79 -2.82 -17.80
C LEU A 123 16.06 -4.20 -18.43
N SER A 124 15.99 -4.36 -19.77
CA SER A 124 16.09 -5.68 -20.42
C SER A 124 15.14 -6.75 -19.81
N LEU A 125 14.03 -6.31 -19.22
CA LEU A 125 13.00 -7.16 -18.64
C LEU A 125 11.89 -7.38 -19.66
N GLU A 126 11.16 -8.48 -19.53
CA GLU A 126 9.95 -8.75 -20.30
C GLU A 126 8.73 -8.18 -19.56
N PRO A 127 8.13 -7.04 -19.97
CA PRO A 127 7.08 -6.36 -19.21
C PRO A 127 5.82 -7.22 -19.01
N SER A 128 5.58 -8.17 -19.92
CA SER A 128 4.44 -9.08 -19.86
C SER A 128 4.51 -10.06 -18.68
N ARG A 129 5.72 -10.28 -18.14
CA ARG A 129 5.97 -11.24 -17.05
C ARG A 129 6.05 -10.61 -15.68
N LEU A 130 5.92 -9.30 -15.56
CA LEU A 130 6.07 -8.60 -14.29
C LEU A 130 4.88 -7.70 -14.08
N ASN A 131 4.44 -7.57 -12.84
CA ASN A 131 3.44 -6.56 -12.55
C ASN A 131 4.09 -5.16 -12.48
N ASP A 132 3.27 -4.13 -12.69
CA ASP A 132 3.73 -2.73 -12.70
C ASP A 132 4.45 -2.31 -11.40
N THR A 133 4.01 -2.82 -10.26
CA THR A 133 4.55 -2.49 -8.95
C THR A 133 5.86 -3.20 -8.66
N GLU A 134 6.02 -4.43 -9.13
CA GLU A 134 7.26 -5.20 -9.12
C GLU A 134 8.32 -4.50 -9.95
N ILE A 135 7.95 -3.99 -11.13
CA ILE A 135 8.86 -3.15 -11.94
C ILE A 135 9.24 -1.88 -11.21
N PHE A 136 8.28 -1.17 -10.60
CA PHE A 136 8.59 0.00 -9.77
C PHE A 136 9.55 -0.36 -8.61
N THR A 137 9.37 -1.53 -8.01
CA THR A 137 10.23 -2.05 -6.93
C THR A 137 11.65 -2.32 -7.44
N TYR A 138 11.83 -2.82 -8.66
CA TYR A 138 13.16 -2.92 -9.28
C TYR A 138 13.82 -1.57 -9.55
N PHE A 139 13.06 -0.51 -9.86
CA PHE A 139 13.64 0.84 -9.98
C PHE A 139 14.22 1.37 -8.68
N LEU A 140 13.68 0.92 -7.55
CA LEU A 140 14.19 1.31 -6.24
C LEU A 140 15.49 0.59 -5.89
N GLU A 141 15.78 -0.58 -6.46
CA GLU A 141 16.94 -1.40 -6.11
C GLU A 141 18.29 -0.72 -6.38
N GLY A 142 19.21 -0.80 -5.42
CA GLY A 142 20.59 -0.31 -5.55
C GLY A 142 21.05 0.46 -4.32
N GLU A 143 22.18 1.17 -4.43
CA GLU A 143 22.76 1.92 -3.32
C GLU A 143 22.09 3.30 -3.10
N GLY A 144 22.22 3.84 -1.88
CA GLY A 144 21.85 5.23 -1.55
C GLY A 144 20.78 5.38 -0.47
N ASP A 145 20.29 6.62 -0.29
CA ASP A 145 19.23 6.95 0.65
C ASP A 145 17.84 6.51 0.11
N VAL A 146 17.02 5.94 1.00
CA VAL A 146 15.72 5.35 0.64
C VAL A 146 14.72 6.41 0.19
N GLU A 147 14.61 7.52 0.94
CA GLU A 147 13.66 8.59 0.62
C GLU A 147 14.02 9.24 -0.72
N GLN A 148 15.30 9.54 -0.94
CA GLN A 148 15.80 10.14 -2.17
C GLN A 148 15.53 9.23 -3.39
N ARG A 149 15.82 7.93 -3.28
CA ARG A 149 15.55 6.98 -4.38
C ARG A 149 14.06 6.84 -4.68
N LEU A 150 13.21 6.88 -3.65
CA LEU A 150 11.77 6.84 -3.81
C LEU A 150 11.27 8.11 -4.52
N VAL A 151 11.72 9.28 -4.10
CA VAL A 151 11.41 10.57 -4.74
C VAL A 151 11.85 10.58 -6.20
N ASP A 152 13.06 10.13 -6.50
CA ASP A 152 13.58 10.12 -7.87
C ASP A 152 12.84 9.11 -8.77
N SER A 153 12.47 7.96 -8.22
CA SER A 153 11.65 6.97 -8.93
C SER A 153 10.25 7.51 -9.23
N ILE A 154 9.61 8.20 -8.27
CA ILE A 154 8.32 8.88 -8.47
C ILE A 154 8.44 9.95 -9.55
N LYS A 155 9.47 10.81 -9.48
CA LYS A 155 9.73 11.84 -10.49
C LYS A 155 9.88 11.23 -11.88
N LYS A 156 10.60 10.12 -12.00
CA LYS A 156 10.83 9.42 -13.27
C LYS A 156 9.54 8.86 -13.85
N VAL A 157 8.69 8.21 -13.05
CA VAL A 157 7.36 7.73 -13.47
C VAL A 157 6.54 8.89 -14.05
N LYS A 158 6.52 10.03 -13.36
CA LYS A 158 5.79 11.22 -13.79
C LYS A 158 6.36 11.86 -15.05
N GLN A 159 7.69 11.99 -15.17
CA GLN A 159 8.35 12.53 -16.35
C GLN A 159 8.09 11.69 -17.60
N MET A 160 7.89 10.38 -17.44
CA MET A 160 7.51 9.48 -18.51
C MET A 160 6.00 9.48 -18.77
N GLU A 161 5.21 10.21 -17.98
CA GLU A 161 3.74 10.17 -18.00
C GLU A 161 3.23 8.71 -17.91
N ALA A 162 3.85 7.93 -17.02
CA ALA A 162 3.52 6.53 -16.83
C ALA A 162 2.44 6.34 -15.73
N ASP A 163 2.03 7.39 -15.03
CA ASP A 163 0.94 7.42 -14.06
C ASP A 163 -0.45 7.41 -14.73
N ILE A 164 -1.04 6.23 -14.99
CA ILE A 164 -2.36 6.12 -15.67
C ILE A 164 -3.53 6.37 -14.69
N GLY A 165 -3.37 6.02 -13.42
CA GLY A 165 -4.40 6.13 -12.39
C GLY A 165 -3.95 6.97 -11.19
N ALA A 166 -3.95 6.34 -10.02
CA ALA A 166 -3.25 6.86 -8.87
C ALA A 166 -1.80 6.35 -8.83
N LEU A 167 -0.98 7.06 -8.06
CA LEU A 167 0.32 6.62 -7.59
C LEU A 167 0.28 6.64 -6.05
N ASN A 168 -0.60 5.83 -5.46
CA ASN A 168 -0.70 5.70 -4.01
C ASN A 168 0.25 4.61 -3.54
N LEU A 169 1.35 5.00 -2.90
CA LEU A 169 2.41 4.12 -2.49
C LEU A 169 2.48 4.03 -0.96
N PHE A 170 2.65 2.82 -0.45
CA PHE A 170 3.12 2.57 0.91
C PHE A 170 4.46 1.85 0.86
N VAL A 171 5.41 2.31 1.66
CA VAL A 171 6.77 1.77 1.71
C VAL A 171 7.15 1.52 3.16
N LEU A 172 7.56 0.28 3.48
CA LEU A 172 8.09 -0.09 4.79
C LEU A 172 9.58 -0.33 4.65
N VAL A 173 10.36 0.42 5.40
CA VAL A 173 11.82 0.36 5.42
C VAL A 173 12.26 -0.27 6.73
N ILE A 174 13.05 -1.33 6.63
CA ILE A 174 13.68 -1.99 7.78
C ILE A 174 15.18 -1.77 7.67
N LYS A 175 15.72 -0.96 8.60
CA LYS A 175 17.15 -0.68 8.69
C LYS A 175 17.86 -1.80 9.45
N ARG A 176 19.16 -2.01 9.18
CA ARG A 176 20.00 -2.95 9.95
C ARG A 176 20.12 -2.62 11.43
N SER A 177 19.91 -1.35 11.80
CA SER A 177 19.82 -0.90 13.19
C SER A 177 18.57 -1.41 13.92
N GLY A 178 17.60 -2.01 13.21
CA GLY A 178 16.29 -2.37 13.76
C GLY A 178 15.28 -1.22 13.75
N GLU A 179 15.66 -0.03 13.25
CA GLU A 179 14.72 1.07 13.03
C GLU A 179 13.77 0.74 11.87
N ARG A 180 12.51 1.14 12.01
CA ARG A 180 11.45 0.93 11.01
C ARG A 180 10.84 2.26 10.63
N GLU A 181 10.72 2.48 9.34
CA GLU A 181 10.08 3.66 8.79
C GLU A 181 8.94 3.24 7.87
N VAL A 182 7.80 3.90 8.01
CA VAL A 182 6.66 3.71 7.10
C VAL A 182 6.46 5.01 6.34
N LEU A 183 6.78 4.98 5.06
CA LEU A 183 6.63 6.09 4.14
C LEU A 183 5.37 5.92 3.30
N PHE A 184 4.78 7.03 2.89
CA PHE A 184 3.64 7.02 2.00
C PHE A 184 3.70 8.16 0.99
N TYR A 185 3.10 7.92 -0.17
CA TYR A 185 2.94 8.92 -1.22
C TYR A 185 1.55 8.79 -1.81
N SER A 186 0.94 9.92 -2.17
CA SER A 186 -0.32 9.95 -2.90
C SER A 186 -0.24 10.99 -4.00
N ASP A 187 -0.60 10.59 -5.21
CA ASP A 187 -0.92 11.53 -6.28
C ASP A 187 -1.85 10.87 -7.29
N PHE A 188 -2.73 11.65 -7.91
CA PHE A 188 -3.69 11.17 -8.90
C PHE A 188 -4.33 12.35 -9.63
N LYS A 189 -4.76 12.12 -10.87
CA LYS A 189 -5.49 13.08 -11.71
C LYS A 189 -6.94 12.59 -11.86
N PRO A 190 -7.87 12.99 -10.98
CA PRO A 190 -9.22 12.47 -11.00
C PRO A 190 -9.99 13.04 -12.20
N LYS A 191 -10.83 12.23 -12.83
CA LYS A 191 -11.73 12.65 -13.92
C LYS A 191 -13.04 13.24 -13.39
N ASP A 192 -13.41 12.86 -12.18
CA ASP A 192 -14.65 13.26 -11.51
C ASP A 192 -14.47 13.14 -9.98
N ARG A 193 -15.48 13.60 -9.23
CA ARG A 193 -15.48 13.58 -7.76
C ARG A 193 -15.47 12.17 -7.18
N ALA A 194 -16.12 11.20 -7.84
CA ALA A 194 -16.16 9.83 -7.35
C ALA A 194 -14.76 9.19 -7.42
N LYS A 195 -14.04 9.41 -8.52
CA LYS A 195 -12.64 8.99 -8.67
C LYS A 195 -11.69 9.74 -7.74
N GLU A 196 -11.95 11.01 -7.46
CA GLU A 196 -11.20 11.73 -6.44
C GLU A 196 -11.35 11.08 -5.06
N LEU A 197 -12.59 10.80 -4.65
CA LEU A 197 -12.85 10.15 -3.36
C LEU A 197 -12.24 8.74 -3.30
N TYR A 198 -12.37 7.96 -4.37
CA TYR A 198 -11.79 6.62 -4.46
C TYR A 198 -10.26 6.61 -4.26
N TYR A 199 -9.55 7.55 -4.89
CA TYR A 199 -8.09 7.60 -4.78
C TYR A 199 -7.57 8.33 -3.55
N THR A 200 -8.42 9.05 -2.81
CA THR A 200 -7.99 9.80 -1.63
C THR A 200 -7.51 8.85 -0.53
N LEU A 201 -6.32 9.13 0.01
CA LEU A 201 -5.81 8.50 1.21
C LEU A 201 -6.15 9.34 2.45
N TYR A 202 -6.35 8.66 3.58
CA TYR A 202 -6.60 9.29 4.87
C TYR A 202 -5.55 8.83 5.88
N SER A 203 -5.05 9.76 6.68
CA SER A 203 -4.24 9.49 7.85
C SER A 203 -5.12 9.45 9.09
N TYR A 204 -4.72 8.65 10.08
CA TYR A 204 -5.31 8.58 11.41
C TYR A 204 -4.20 8.57 12.45
N GLU A 205 -4.33 9.39 13.49
CA GLU A 205 -3.42 9.48 14.61
C GLU A 205 -4.18 9.35 15.93
N SER A 206 -3.67 8.53 16.84
CA SER A 206 -4.26 8.27 18.15
C SER A 206 -3.22 7.77 19.14
N GLU A 207 -3.61 7.55 20.39
CA GLU A 207 -2.78 6.87 21.40
C GLU A 207 -2.37 5.44 20.98
N TRP A 208 -3.14 4.80 20.10
CA TRP A 208 -2.88 3.45 19.60
C TRP A 208 -1.87 3.42 18.45
N GLY A 209 -1.42 4.58 17.98
CA GLY A 209 -0.48 4.75 16.89
C GLY A 209 -1.06 5.51 15.70
N CYS A 210 -0.32 5.45 14.60
CA CYS A 210 -0.54 6.24 13.41
C CYS A 210 -0.74 5.32 12.20
N ALA A 211 -1.66 5.65 11.31
CA ALA A 211 -1.97 4.87 10.12
C ALA A 211 -2.28 5.76 8.91
N VAL A 212 -2.02 5.24 7.71
CA VAL A 212 -2.49 5.80 6.44
C VAL A 212 -3.20 4.72 5.66
N MET A 213 -4.36 5.04 5.08
CA MET A 213 -5.22 4.04 4.46
C MET A 213 -6.01 4.59 3.27
N SER A 214 -6.47 3.70 2.41
CA SER A 214 -7.39 4.07 1.32
C SER A 214 -8.75 4.51 1.87
N SER A 215 -9.46 5.36 1.14
CA SER A 215 -10.81 5.83 1.47
C SER A 215 -11.75 4.68 1.85
N SER A 216 -11.76 3.58 1.09
CA SER A 216 -12.62 2.42 1.36
C SER A 216 -12.34 1.78 2.72
N VAL A 217 -11.07 1.70 3.13
CA VAL A 217 -10.68 1.20 4.47
C VAL A 217 -11.11 2.19 5.54
N ALA A 218 -10.87 3.49 5.32
CA ALA A 218 -11.30 4.54 6.25
C ALA A 218 -12.82 4.54 6.44
N PHE A 219 -13.60 4.31 5.39
CA PHE A 219 -15.06 4.24 5.46
C PHE A 219 -15.54 3.02 6.25
N LYS A 220 -14.99 1.82 5.96
CA LYS A 220 -15.31 0.61 6.74
C LYS A 220 -14.87 0.71 8.20
N ALA A 221 -13.81 1.46 8.48
CA ALA A 221 -13.36 1.78 9.84
C ALA A 221 -14.20 2.88 10.53
N GLY A 222 -15.22 3.43 9.85
CA GLY A 222 -16.03 4.54 10.38
C GLY A 222 -15.22 5.81 10.67
N PHE A 223 -14.12 6.02 9.94
CA PHE A 223 -13.27 7.21 10.06
C PHE A 223 -13.74 8.34 9.16
N ILE A 224 -14.47 8.01 8.09
CA ILE A 224 -15.05 8.98 7.15
C ILE A 224 -16.50 8.58 6.83
N ASP A 225 -17.30 9.55 6.37
CA ASP A 225 -18.64 9.30 5.82
C ASP A 225 -18.59 8.91 4.32
N GLN A 226 -19.75 8.66 3.71
CA GLN A 226 -19.88 8.34 2.29
C GLN A 226 -19.45 9.47 1.34
N ASN A 227 -19.24 10.69 1.85
CA ASN A 227 -18.79 11.83 1.07
C ASN A 227 -17.27 12.08 1.26
N GLY A 228 -16.60 11.28 2.09
CA GLY A 228 -15.20 11.42 2.43
C GLY A 228 -14.89 12.40 3.54
N ASN A 229 -15.89 12.84 4.31
CA ASN A 229 -15.68 13.77 5.41
C ASN A 229 -15.21 13.02 6.66
N PRO A 230 -14.09 13.42 7.31
CA PRO A 230 -13.65 12.86 8.58
C PRO A 230 -14.75 12.87 9.66
N GLN A 231 -14.91 11.75 10.36
CA GLN A 231 -15.91 11.54 11.42
C GLN A 231 -15.28 11.36 12.81
N LYS A 232 -13.94 11.30 12.88
CA LYS A 232 -13.19 11.12 14.14
C LYS A 232 -12.04 12.10 14.22
N ASP A 233 -11.72 12.49 15.45
CA ASP A 233 -10.51 13.24 15.74
C ASP A 233 -9.27 12.44 15.32
N GLY A 234 -8.23 13.16 14.88
CA GLY A 234 -7.00 12.57 14.36
C GLY A 234 -7.09 12.08 12.91
N VAL A 235 -8.29 12.05 12.29
CA VAL A 235 -8.44 11.70 10.87
C VAL A 235 -8.20 12.92 9.98
N ARG A 236 -7.33 12.79 8.98
CA ARG A 236 -7.02 13.88 8.03
C ARG A 236 -6.88 13.32 6.61
N VAL A 237 -7.18 14.15 5.61
CA VAL A 237 -6.88 13.84 4.21
C VAL A 237 -5.37 13.93 4.00
N VAL A 238 -4.79 12.93 3.34
CA VAL A 238 -3.36 12.94 2.98
C VAL A 238 -3.13 13.93 1.83
N PRO A 239 -2.15 14.84 1.94
CA PRO A 239 -1.84 15.79 0.87
C PRO A 239 -1.22 15.08 -0.35
N LYS A 240 -1.63 15.51 -1.55
CA LYS A 240 -1.10 15.02 -2.82
C LYS A 240 0.32 15.53 -3.06
N GLY A 241 1.12 14.76 -3.79
CA GLY A 241 2.39 15.19 -4.36
C GLY A 241 3.57 15.30 -3.39
N ARG A 242 3.41 14.89 -2.13
CA ARG A 242 4.46 14.94 -1.10
C ARG A 242 4.72 13.55 -0.53
N LEU A 243 5.99 13.21 -0.34
CA LEU A 243 6.38 12.04 0.43
C LEU A 243 6.11 12.34 1.92
N GLY A 244 5.40 11.46 2.59
CA GLY A 244 5.12 11.53 4.02
C GLY A 244 5.69 10.33 4.76
N LYS A 245 5.76 10.45 6.08
CA LYS A 245 6.25 9.43 7.01
C LYS A 245 5.29 9.29 8.17
N ILE A 246 4.97 8.05 8.54
CA ILE A 246 4.24 7.75 9.77
C ILE A 246 5.24 7.83 10.92
N ILE A 247 4.93 8.68 11.90
CA ILE A 247 5.77 8.92 13.08
C ILE A 247 5.39 7.92 14.17
#